data_AF-A0A076LF49-F1
#
_entry.id   AF-A0A076LF49-F1
#
_cell.length_a   1.000
_cell.length_b   1.000
_cell.length_c   1.000
_cell.angle_alpha   90.00
_cell.angle_beta   90.00
_cell.angle_gamma   90.00
#
_symmetry.space_group_name_H-M   'P 1'
#
loop_
_entity.id
_entity.type
_entity.pdbx_description
1 polymer ?
#
loop_
_entity_poly.entity_id
_entity_poly.type
_entity_poly.pdbx_seq_one_letter_code
_entity_poly.pdbx_strand_id
1 'polypeptide(L)'
;MIPTGFPYKEAKLAIGAGVLVDPEVLLREVEMLKDFNVRERLIVDYRCGIIEEKHKIMDRKDEHLAKEIGTTGSGCGPANVDRVLRILKQAKDIEELKDFLGDVSEEVNNALDRDENVLIEGTQGTLLSLYYGTYPYVTSKDTTASSFAADVGIGPTKVDEVIVVFKSFPTRVGAGPFPTEMSLEEAESLGIVEYGTVTGRRRRVGYFDFELARKACKLNGATQIALTGLDKYDKECYGVTEYNKLSEKAKEFINKVEEITGVPVTIISTGPEMHQTIDLRNEKL
;
A
#
# COMPACT_ATOMS: atom_id res chain seq x y z
N MET A 1 -2.36 -1.05 10.52
CA MET A 1 -3.73 -1.47 10.20
C MET A 1 -4.72 -0.53 10.90
N ILE A 2 -4.69 0.74 10.53
CA ILE A 2 -5.75 1.76 10.59
C ILE A 2 -5.48 2.52 9.28
N PRO A 3 -6.49 2.85 8.45
CA PRO A 3 -6.23 3.57 7.20
C PRO A 3 -5.47 4.87 7.46
N THR A 4 -4.50 5.19 6.60
CA THR A 4 -3.56 6.32 6.78
C THR A 4 -4.23 7.69 6.74
N GLY A 5 -5.50 7.78 6.34
CA GLY A 5 -6.33 8.98 6.43
C GLY A 5 -6.76 9.38 7.85
N PHE A 6 -6.32 8.69 8.90
CA PHE A 6 -6.69 8.99 10.29
C PHE A 6 -6.43 10.45 10.74
N PRO A 7 -5.46 11.23 10.22
CA PRO A 7 -5.33 12.63 10.63
C PRO A 7 -6.54 13.50 10.26
N TYR A 8 -7.31 13.11 9.22
CA TYR A 8 -8.50 13.82 8.80
C TYR A 8 -9.73 13.37 9.62
N LYS A 9 -10.04 14.14 10.67
CA LYS A 9 -11.04 13.79 11.69
C LYS A 9 -12.47 13.69 11.18
N GLU A 10 -12.80 14.38 10.10
CA GLU A 10 -14.14 14.39 9.50
C GLU A 10 -14.41 13.14 8.62
N ALA A 11 -13.38 12.36 8.25
CA ALA A 11 -13.58 11.13 7.48
C ALA A 11 -13.98 9.96 8.39
N LYS A 12 -14.87 9.11 7.87
CA LYS A 12 -14.99 7.74 8.35
C LYS A 12 -13.75 6.93 7.93
N LEU A 13 -13.34 5.99 8.77
CA LEU A 13 -12.28 5.03 8.47
C LEU A 13 -12.92 3.66 8.30
N ALA A 14 -12.50 2.88 7.30
CA ALA A 14 -13.11 1.58 7.03
C ALA A 14 -12.05 0.51 6.72
N ILE A 15 -12.32 -0.73 7.15
CA ILE A 15 -11.56 -1.93 6.79
C ILE A 15 -12.49 -2.88 6.06
N GLY A 16 -12.30 -3.02 4.74
CA GLY A 16 -13.18 -3.80 3.87
C GLY A 16 -13.08 -5.32 4.08
N ALA A 17 -14.16 -6.04 3.74
CA ALA A 17 -14.31 -7.49 3.91
C ALA A 17 -13.15 -8.33 3.33
N GLY A 18 -12.49 -7.84 2.27
CA GLY A 18 -11.34 -8.51 1.65
C GLY A 18 -10.04 -8.46 2.47
N VAL A 19 -10.01 -7.70 3.56
CA VAL A 19 -8.85 -7.51 4.42
C VAL A 19 -8.84 -8.56 5.55
N LEU A 20 -7.64 -8.92 6.00
CA LEU A 20 -7.43 -9.73 7.19
C LEU A 20 -7.17 -8.80 8.40
N VAL A 21 -7.79 -9.10 9.53
CA VAL A 21 -7.69 -8.31 10.75
C VAL A 21 -7.01 -9.12 11.84
N ASP A 22 -5.95 -8.56 12.40
CA ASP A 22 -5.33 -8.98 13.67
C ASP A 22 -5.91 -8.13 14.82
N PRO A 23 -6.80 -8.68 15.67
CA PRO A 23 -7.49 -7.90 16.70
C PRO A 23 -6.52 -7.19 17.66
N GLU A 24 -5.40 -7.82 18.00
CA GLU A 24 -4.40 -7.25 18.92
C GLU A 24 -3.76 -6.00 18.31
N VAL A 25 -3.36 -6.07 17.04
CA VAL A 25 -2.74 -4.95 16.33
C VAL A 25 -3.76 -3.82 16.14
N LEU A 26 -5.00 -4.15 15.76
CA LEU A 26 -6.06 -3.17 15.55
C LEU A 26 -6.33 -2.37 16.83
N LEU A 27 -6.61 -3.06 17.94
CA LEU A 27 -6.94 -2.42 19.22
C LEU A 27 -5.76 -1.59 19.76
N ARG A 28 -4.52 -2.06 19.57
CA ARG A 28 -3.32 -1.29 19.91
C ARG A 28 -3.23 0.00 19.09
N GLU A 29 -3.45 -0.06 17.78
CA GLU A 29 -3.41 1.13 16.92
C GLU A 29 -4.54 2.11 17.23
N VAL A 30 -5.74 1.62 17.56
CA VAL A 30 -6.85 2.48 18.04
C VAL A 30 -6.45 3.25 19.29
N GLU A 31 -5.84 2.59 20.28
CA GLU A 31 -5.38 3.27 21.51
C GLU A 31 -4.23 4.25 21.24
N MET A 32 -3.28 3.88 20.37
CA MET A 32 -2.17 4.75 19.97
C MET A 32 -2.66 6.03 19.27
N LEU A 33 -3.81 5.99 18.60
CA LEU A 33 -4.35 7.08 17.79
C LEU A 33 -5.60 7.74 18.40
N LYS A 34 -5.79 7.63 19.72
CA LYS A 34 -6.97 8.18 20.40
C LYS A 34 -7.18 9.69 20.21
N ASP A 35 -6.11 10.46 20.07
CA ASP A 35 -6.17 11.92 19.83
C ASP A 35 -6.81 12.29 18.47
N PHE A 36 -6.96 11.29 17.59
CA PHE A 36 -7.61 11.39 16.28
C PHE A 36 -9.03 10.81 16.25
N ASN A 37 -9.62 10.51 17.42
CA ASN A 37 -11.00 10.03 17.55
C ASN A 37 -11.28 8.82 16.63
N VAL A 38 -10.31 7.91 16.52
CA VAL A 38 -10.36 6.78 15.58
C VAL A 38 -11.44 5.79 15.99
N ARG A 39 -11.63 5.56 17.30
CA ARG A 39 -12.56 4.55 17.82
C ARG A 39 -13.99 4.80 17.36
N GLU A 40 -14.38 6.08 17.33
CA GLU A 40 -15.75 6.56 17.11
C GLU A 40 -16.16 6.55 15.63
N ARG A 41 -15.19 6.46 14.72
CA ARG A 41 -15.40 6.62 13.27
C ARG A 41 -14.78 5.50 12.43
N LEU A 42 -14.21 4.48 13.08
CA LEU A 42 -13.71 3.28 12.44
C LEU A 42 -14.83 2.25 12.28
N ILE A 43 -14.94 1.72 11.08
CA ILE A 43 -15.81 0.60 10.74
C ILE A 43 -14.93 -0.58 10.28
N VAL A 44 -15.13 -1.74 10.88
CA VAL A 44 -14.53 -3.01 10.45
C VAL A 44 -15.63 -3.86 9.85
N ASP A 45 -15.44 -4.30 8.61
CA ASP A 45 -16.44 -5.15 7.99
C ASP A 45 -16.62 -6.45 8.78
N TYR A 46 -17.87 -6.79 9.12
CA TYR A 46 -18.16 -7.98 9.91
C TYR A 46 -17.72 -9.30 9.24
N ARG A 47 -17.42 -9.27 7.93
CA ARG A 47 -16.93 -10.40 7.12
C ARG A 47 -15.40 -10.50 7.04
N CYS A 48 -14.65 -9.52 7.57
CA CYS A 48 -13.18 -9.56 7.63
C CYS A 48 -12.68 -10.86 8.26
N GLY A 49 -11.65 -11.48 7.67
CA GLY A 49 -11.06 -12.70 8.20
C GLY A 49 -10.08 -12.42 9.35
N ILE A 50 -10.01 -13.29 10.35
CA ILE A 50 -9.26 -13.03 11.58
C ILE A 50 -7.91 -13.74 11.62
N ILE A 51 -6.84 -12.95 11.81
CA ILE A 51 -5.50 -13.46 12.06
C ILE A 51 -5.37 -13.86 13.54
N GLU A 52 -5.52 -15.15 13.80
CA GLU A 52 -5.20 -15.77 15.09
C GLU A 52 -3.69 -16.04 15.30
N GLU A 53 -3.27 -16.21 16.56
CA GLU A 53 -1.88 -16.53 16.94
C GLU A 53 -1.33 -17.78 16.23
N LYS A 54 -2.16 -18.80 15.98
CA LYS A 54 -1.76 -19.98 15.21
C LYS A 54 -1.21 -19.59 13.83
N HIS A 55 -1.80 -18.60 13.16
CA HIS A 55 -1.36 -18.16 11.85
C HIS A 55 0.00 -17.47 11.92
N LYS A 56 0.21 -16.60 12.92
CA LYS A 56 1.51 -15.95 13.15
C LYS A 56 2.61 -16.97 13.43
N ILE A 57 2.30 -17.98 14.25
CA ILE A 57 3.25 -19.06 14.57
C ILE A 57 3.58 -19.90 13.33
N MET A 58 2.58 -20.28 12.53
CA MET A 58 2.79 -21.04 11.29
C MET A 58 3.67 -20.26 10.30
N ASP A 59 3.37 -18.97 10.10
CA ASP A 59 4.11 -18.09 9.19
C ASP A 59 5.58 -17.90 9.60
N ARG A 60 5.85 -17.88 10.92
CA ARG A 60 7.21 -17.71 11.46
C ARG A 60 8.01 -19.02 11.53
N LYS A 61 7.36 -20.17 11.72
CA LYS A 61 8.02 -21.47 11.91
C LYS A 61 8.25 -22.23 10.61
N ASP A 62 7.42 -21.99 9.60
CA ASP A 62 7.61 -22.61 8.29
C ASP A 62 8.90 -22.10 7.64
N GLU A 63 9.85 -23.00 7.40
CA GLU A 63 11.16 -22.61 6.86
C GLU A 63 11.07 -22.06 5.43
N HIS A 64 10.14 -22.57 4.62
CA HIS A 64 9.93 -22.09 3.27
C HIS A 64 9.37 -20.65 3.29
N LEU A 65 8.34 -20.38 4.11
CA LEU A 65 7.78 -19.04 4.25
C LEU A 65 8.79 -18.06 4.86
N ALA A 66 9.44 -18.45 5.96
CA ALA A 66 10.31 -17.54 6.71
C ALA A 66 11.67 -17.31 6.04
N LYS A 67 12.29 -18.35 5.46
CA LYS A 67 13.66 -18.26 4.91
C LYS A 67 13.67 -18.13 3.39
N GLU A 68 12.87 -18.92 2.67
CA GLU A 68 12.91 -18.90 1.20
C GLU A 68 12.12 -17.74 0.62
N ILE A 69 10.89 -17.51 1.08
CA ILE A 69 10.09 -16.36 0.64
C ILE A 69 10.51 -15.10 1.40
N GLY A 70 10.65 -15.23 2.72
CA GLY A 70 10.92 -14.11 3.61
C GLY A 70 9.66 -13.33 3.97
N THR A 71 8.59 -14.00 4.38
CA THR A 71 7.33 -13.37 4.83
C THR A 71 7.55 -12.40 5.99
N THR A 72 6.53 -11.60 6.31
CA THR A 72 6.56 -10.65 7.43
C THR A 72 6.38 -11.32 8.79
N GLY A 73 5.95 -12.58 8.83
CA GLY A 73 5.59 -13.27 10.08
C GLY A 73 4.34 -12.73 10.74
N SER A 74 3.49 -12.04 9.98
CA SER A 74 2.22 -11.46 10.45
C SER A 74 1.06 -12.46 10.38
N GLY A 75 1.25 -13.65 9.80
CA GLY A 75 0.22 -14.67 9.73
C GLY A 75 -0.75 -14.51 8.55
N CYS A 76 -0.54 -13.54 7.65
CA CYS A 76 -1.45 -13.28 6.54
C CYS A 76 -1.54 -14.47 5.56
N GLY A 77 -0.42 -15.12 5.27
CA GLY A 77 -0.38 -16.30 4.39
C GLY A 77 -1.25 -17.45 4.94
N PRO A 78 -0.94 -17.97 6.14
CA PRO A 78 -1.74 -19.05 6.73
C PRO A 78 -3.21 -18.67 6.97
N ALA A 79 -3.51 -17.42 7.36
CA ALA A 79 -4.90 -16.97 7.50
C ALA A 79 -5.66 -16.99 6.15
N ASN A 80 -5.02 -16.58 5.04
CA ASN A 80 -5.64 -16.70 3.72
C ASN A 80 -5.82 -18.15 3.26
N VAL A 81 -4.94 -19.08 3.67
CA VAL A 81 -5.15 -20.53 3.45
C VAL A 81 -6.43 -20.98 4.16
N ASP A 82 -6.58 -20.65 5.45
CA ASP A 82 -7.79 -20.97 6.22
C ASP A 82 -9.05 -20.30 5.62
N ARG A 83 -8.91 -19.10 5.05
CA ARG A 83 -10.00 -18.39 4.36
C ARG A 83 -10.45 -19.15 3.11
N VAL A 84 -9.50 -19.60 2.29
CA VAL A 84 -9.78 -20.40 1.09
C VAL A 84 -10.42 -21.74 1.44
N LEU A 85 -9.98 -22.36 2.54
CA LEU A 85 -10.56 -23.58 3.09
C LEU A 85 -11.92 -23.37 3.80
N ARG A 86 -12.36 -22.12 3.96
CA ARG A 86 -13.64 -21.73 4.59
C ARG A 86 -13.74 -22.13 6.06
N ILE A 87 -12.61 -22.12 6.76
CA ILE A 87 -12.51 -22.42 8.20
C ILE A 87 -12.00 -21.25 9.04
N LEU A 88 -11.64 -20.13 8.39
CA LEU A 88 -11.21 -18.92 9.07
C LEU A 88 -12.38 -18.24 9.80
N LYS A 89 -12.15 -17.81 11.04
CA LYS A 89 -13.09 -16.95 11.78
C LYS A 89 -13.25 -15.59 11.11
N GLN A 90 -14.41 -14.98 11.30
CA GLN A 90 -14.69 -13.63 10.83
C GLN A 90 -14.75 -12.63 11.98
N ALA A 91 -14.69 -11.33 11.69
CA ALA A 91 -14.74 -10.27 12.70
C ALA A 91 -16.00 -10.30 13.57
N LYS A 92 -17.15 -10.70 13.01
CA LYS A 92 -18.40 -10.92 13.77
C LYS A 92 -18.29 -12.00 14.85
N ASP A 93 -17.30 -12.88 14.78
CA ASP A 93 -17.09 -13.97 15.74
C ASP A 93 -16.18 -13.54 16.92
N ILE A 94 -15.71 -12.28 16.93
CA ILE A 94 -14.76 -11.73 17.91
C ILE A 94 -15.47 -10.65 18.75
N GLU A 95 -15.73 -10.94 20.03
CA GLU A 95 -16.51 -10.04 20.92
C GLU A 95 -15.81 -8.69 21.10
N GLU A 96 -14.47 -8.67 21.16
CA GLU A 96 -13.68 -7.45 21.34
C GLU A 96 -13.80 -6.46 20.16
N LEU A 97 -14.27 -6.93 18.99
CA LEU A 97 -14.45 -6.11 17.81
C LEU A 97 -15.87 -5.58 17.64
N LYS A 98 -16.81 -5.98 18.48
CA LYS A 98 -18.25 -5.71 18.35
C LYS A 98 -18.60 -4.24 18.14
N ASP A 99 -17.92 -3.35 18.86
CA ASP A 99 -18.17 -1.89 18.78
C ASP A 99 -17.76 -1.28 17.43
N PHE A 100 -16.93 -1.97 16.65
CA PHE A 100 -16.42 -1.49 15.37
C PHE A 100 -17.16 -2.09 14.17
N LEU A 101 -18.02 -3.09 14.37
CA LEU A 101 -18.58 -3.86 13.25
C LEU A 101 -19.58 -3.05 12.43
N GLY A 102 -19.47 -3.14 11.12
CA GLY A 102 -20.45 -2.60 10.17
C GLY A 102 -20.36 -3.27 8.81
N ASP A 103 -21.27 -2.93 7.89
CA ASP A 103 -21.19 -3.35 6.48
C ASP A 103 -20.41 -2.30 5.69
N VAL A 104 -19.13 -2.54 5.43
CA VAL A 104 -18.29 -1.57 4.71
C VAL A 104 -18.76 -1.45 3.26
N SER A 105 -19.17 -2.55 2.63
CA SER A 105 -19.65 -2.51 1.24
C SER A 105 -20.90 -1.65 1.08
N GLU A 106 -21.81 -1.70 2.04
CA GLU A 106 -23.01 -0.85 2.04
C GLU A 106 -22.66 0.61 2.34
N GLU A 107 -21.82 0.87 3.35
CA GLU A 107 -21.39 2.25 3.69
C GLU A 107 -20.70 2.93 2.50
N VAL A 108 -19.74 2.28 1.84
CA VAL A 108 -19.02 2.90 0.72
C VAL A 108 -19.92 3.10 -0.50
N ASN A 109 -20.81 2.14 -0.81
CA ASN A 109 -21.74 2.33 -1.93
C ASN A 109 -22.77 3.42 -1.64
N ASN A 110 -23.28 3.50 -0.41
CA ASN A 110 -24.19 4.57 0.00
C ASN A 110 -23.49 5.94 -0.03
N ALA A 111 -22.21 6.03 0.31
CA ALA A 111 -21.42 7.26 0.19
C ALA A 111 -21.31 7.69 -1.28
N LEU A 112 -20.96 6.75 -2.18
CA LEU A 112 -20.92 7.03 -3.62
C LEU A 112 -22.28 7.45 -4.17
N ASP A 113 -23.37 6.83 -3.72
CA ASP A 113 -24.74 7.18 -4.13
C ASP A 113 -25.18 8.57 -3.59
N ARG A 114 -24.45 9.13 -2.61
CA ARG A 114 -24.60 10.51 -2.10
C ARG A 114 -23.60 11.50 -2.74
N ASP A 115 -22.90 11.09 -3.79
CA ASP A 115 -21.82 11.87 -4.43
C ASP A 115 -20.68 12.25 -3.46
N GLU A 116 -20.44 11.43 -2.43
CA GLU A 116 -19.32 11.60 -1.50
C GLU A 116 -18.03 10.94 -2.03
N ASN A 117 -16.88 11.46 -1.61
CA ASN A 117 -15.58 10.91 -2.00
C ASN A 117 -15.20 9.68 -1.17
N VAL A 118 -14.77 8.61 -1.84
CA VAL A 118 -14.22 7.41 -1.21
C VAL A 118 -12.77 7.21 -1.66
N LEU A 119 -11.83 7.21 -0.71
CA LEU A 119 -10.42 6.92 -0.96
C LEU A 119 -10.08 5.51 -0.47
N ILE A 120 -9.59 4.65 -1.38
CA ILE A 120 -9.21 3.27 -1.07
C ILE A 120 -7.69 3.17 -0.96
N GLU A 121 -7.20 2.75 0.19
CA GLU A 121 -5.79 2.44 0.40
C GLU A 121 -5.52 0.94 0.16
N GLY A 122 -4.65 0.63 -0.79
CA GLY A 122 -4.28 -0.74 -1.14
C GLY A 122 -2.99 -1.22 -0.47
N THR A 123 -2.88 -2.53 -0.25
CA THR A 123 -1.60 -3.18 0.12
C THR A 123 -1.44 -4.48 -0.68
N GLN A 124 -0.28 -4.87 -1.18
CA GLN A 124 1.03 -4.23 -1.21
C GLN A 124 1.26 -3.51 -2.56
N GLY A 125 2.46 -3.60 -3.14
CA GLY A 125 2.71 -3.12 -4.51
C GLY A 125 2.42 -4.21 -5.57
N THR A 126 2.20 -3.79 -6.81
CA THR A 126 1.84 -4.66 -7.95
C THR A 126 2.78 -5.85 -8.14
N LEU A 127 4.09 -5.68 -7.94
CA LEU A 127 5.08 -6.76 -8.14
C LEU A 127 5.07 -7.82 -7.03
N LEU A 128 4.28 -7.60 -5.97
CA LEU A 128 3.98 -8.59 -4.94
C LEU A 128 2.62 -9.27 -5.13
N SER A 129 1.91 -8.98 -6.21
CA SER A 129 0.65 -9.66 -6.56
C SER A 129 0.87 -11.17 -6.64
N LEU A 130 -0.05 -11.95 -6.05
CA LEU A 130 -0.06 -13.41 -6.16
C LEU A 130 -0.13 -13.90 -7.62
N TYR A 131 -0.76 -13.11 -8.51
CA TYR A 131 -0.95 -13.50 -9.91
C TYR A 131 0.11 -12.91 -10.85
N TYR A 132 0.47 -11.64 -10.65
CA TYR A 132 1.25 -10.86 -11.61
C TYR A 132 2.65 -10.47 -11.11
N GLY A 133 2.95 -10.79 -9.85
CA GLY A 133 4.23 -10.53 -9.21
C GLY A 133 5.29 -11.59 -9.52
N THR A 134 6.39 -11.53 -8.78
CA THR A 134 7.52 -12.47 -8.94
C THR A 134 7.30 -13.78 -8.19
N TYR A 135 6.25 -14.54 -8.53
CA TYR A 135 5.93 -15.81 -7.85
C TYR A 135 7.14 -16.77 -7.84
N PRO A 136 7.44 -17.46 -6.73
CA PRO A 136 6.67 -17.54 -5.48
C PRO A 136 6.91 -16.40 -4.48
N TYR A 137 7.80 -15.45 -4.78
CA TYR A 137 8.20 -14.36 -3.88
C TYR A 137 7.20 -13.19 -3.93
N VAL A 138 5.96 -13.47 -3.54
CA VAL A 138 4.80 -12.59 -3.60
C VAL A 138 4.01 -12.69 -2.29
N THR A 139 2.99 -11.85 -2.15
CA THR A 139 2.03 -11.98 -1.04
C THR A 139 0.99 -13.08 -1.32
N SER A 140 0.09 -13.32 -0.37
CA SER A 140 -0.95 -14.35 -0.46
C SER A 140 -2.23 -13.90 -1.20
N LYS A 141 -2.16 -12.78 -1.94
CA LYS A 141 -3.31 -12.17 -2.62
C LYS A 141 -2.86 -11.34 -3.82
N ASP A 142 -3.75 -11.09 -4.77
CA ASP A 142 -3.54 -10.03 -5.75
C ASP A 142 -3.52 -8.64 -5.10
N THR A 143 -2.71 -7.75 -5.65
CA THR A 143 -2.42 -6.41 -5.12
C THR A 143 -2.63 -5.33 -6.19
N THR A 144 -3.56 -5.56 -7.11
CA THR A 144 -3.96 -4.57 -8.11
C THR A 144 -5.17 -3.77 -7.65
N ALA A 145 -5.38 -2.60 -8.26
CA ALA A 145 -6.52 -1.71 -8.01
C ALA A 145 -7.88 -2.43 -8.09
N SER A 146 -8.03 -3.37 -9.04
CA SER A 146 -9.26 -4.16 -9.15
C SER A 146 -9.52 -5.01 -7.91
N SER A 147 -8.48 -5.62 -7.34
CA SER A 147 -8.60 -6.38 -6.08
C SER A 147 -8.88 -5.45 -4.90
N PHE A 148 -8.30 -4.26 -4.86
CA PHE A 148 -8.59 -3.28 -3.80
C PHE A 148 -10.04 -2.78 -3.85
N ALA A 149 -10.60 -2.58 -5.05
CA ALA A 149 -12.02 -2.26 -5.22
C ALA A 149 -12.92 -3.42 -4.72
N ALA A 150 -12.56 -4.66 -5.07
CA ALA A 150 -13.28 -5.84 -4.59
C ALA A 150 -13.21 -6.00 -3.06
N ASP A 151 -12.10 -5.60 -2.43
CA ASP A 151 -11.90 -5.71 -0.98
C ASP A 151 -12.88 -4.90 -0.16
N VAL A 152 -13.29 -3.75 -0.69
CA VAL A 152 -14.25 -2.84 -0.06
C VAL A 152 -15.66 -2.99 -0.63
N GLY A 153 -15.87 -3.87 -1.63
CA GLY A 153 -17.18 -4.13 -2.21
C GLY A 153 -17.63 -3.09 -3.24
N ILE A 154 -16.69 -2.49 -3.97
CA ILE A 154 -16.98 -1.53 -5.06
C ILE A 154 -16.89 -2.24 -6.41
N GLY A 155 -17.93 -2.04 -7.23
CA GLY A 155 -17.94 -2.54 -8.62
C GLY A 155 -16.96 -1.76 -9.50
N PRO A 156 -16.33 -2.38 -10.50
CA PRO A 156 -15.26 -1.76 -11.27
C PRO A 156 -15.68 -0.50 -12.04
N THR A 157 -16.97 -0.37 -12.39
CA THR A 157 -17.52 0.81 -13.08
C THR A 157 -17.75 2.02 -12.18
N LYS A 158 -17.58 1.87 -10.86
CA LYS A 158 -17.68 2.96 -9.87
C LYS A 158 -16.30 3.50 -9.43
N VAL A 159 -15.23 3.09 -10.12
CA VAL A 159 -13.86 3.57 -9.83
C VAL A 159 -13.49 4.63 -10.87
N ASP A 160 -13.39 5.88 -10.43
CA ASP A 160 -13.08 7.01 -11.31
C ASP A 160 -11.57 7.20 -11.51
N GLU A 161 -10.79 7.09 -10.43
CA GLU A 161 -9.34 7.33 -10.44
C GLU A 161 -8.55 6.15 -9.87
N VAL A 162 -7.39 5.89 -10.48
CA VAL A 162 -6.43 4.91 -9.97
C VAL A 162 -5.04 5.55 -9.92
N ILE A 163 -4.56 5.81 -8.70
CA ILE A 163 -3.23 6.35 -8.44
C ILE A 163 -2.24 5.20 -8.22
N VAL A 164 -1.24 5.07 -9.08
CA VAL A 164 -0.13 4.12 -8.85
C VAL A 164 1.06 4.86 -8.25
N VAL A 165 1.47 4.42 -7.05
CA VAL A 165 2.57 5.06 -6.32
C VAL A 165 3.90 4.38 -6.68
N PHE A 166 4.88 5.19 -7.08
CA PHE A 166 6.26 4.76 -7.26
C PHE A 166 7.22 5.48 -6.31
N LYS A 167 8.33 4.81 -6.01
CA LYS A 167 9.50 5.43 -5.39
C LYS A 167 10.57 5.63 -6.46
N SER A 168 11.30 6.74 -6.41
CA SER A 168 12.45 6.97 -7.29
C SER A 168 13.49 5.85 -7.21
N PHE A 169 13.65 5.24 -6.03
CA PHE A 169 14.41 4.01 -5.83
C PHE A 169 13.48 2.91 -5.32
N PRO A 170 13.08 1.94 -6.18
CA PRO A 170 12.31 0.80 -5.72
C PRO A 170 13.06 0.03 -4.63
N THR A 171 12.28 -0.61 -3.75
CA THR A 171 12.82 -1.41 -2.66
C THR A 171 12.11 -2.75 -2.54
N ARG A 172 12.83 -3.76 -2.08
CA ARG A 172 12.32 -5.11 -1.89
C ARG A 172 12.69 -5.63 -0.50
N VAL A 173 11.74 -6.26 0.17
CA VAL A 173 11.97 -7.00 1.41
C VAL A 173 11.93 -8.49 1.08
N GLY A 174 12.83 -9.26 1.68
CA GLY A 174 12.90 -10.71 1.46
C GLY A 174 13.64 -11.10 0.17
N ALA A 175 13.52 -12.37 -0.18
CA ALA A 175 14.20 -12.94 -1.33
C ALA A 175 13.47 -12.61 -2.65
N GLY A 176 13.99 -13.17 -3.73
CA GLY A 176 13.40 -13.13 -5.07
C GLY A 176 14.05 -12.12 -6.03
N PRO A 177 13.69 -12.18 -7.33
CA PRO A 177 14.37 -11.43 -8.37
C PRO A 177 14.23 -9.90 -8.20
N PHE A 178 15.31 -9.16 -8.38
CA PHE A 178 15.27 -7.70 -8.43
C PHE A 178 16.23 -7.21 -9.52
N PRO A 179 15.76 -7.07 -10.77
CA PRO A 179 16.64 -6.85 -11.93
C PRO A 179 17.52 -5.61 -11.84
N THR A 180 17.02 -4.56 -11.18
CA THR A 180 17.71 -3.27 -11.03
C THR A 180 18.36 -3.09 -9.66
N GLU A 181 18.54 -4.16 -8.89
CA GLU A 181 19.18 -4.09 -7.58
C GLU A 181 20.60 -3.54 -7.67
N MET A 182 20.88 -2.56 -6.81
CA MET A 182 22.21 -2.00 -6.62
C MET A 182 22.94 -2.70 -5.47
N SER A 183 24.26 -2.52 -5.41
CA SER A 183 25.03 -3.06 -4.29
C SER A 183 24.67 -2.35 -2.97
N LEU A 184 24.96 -3.01 -1.85
CA LEU A 184 24.73 -2.39 -0.54
C LEU A 184 25.61 -1.15 -0.35
N GLU A 185 26.88 -1.24 -0.73
CA GLU A 185 27.86 -0.17 -0.60
C GLU A 185 27.40 1.08 -1.38
N GLU A 186 26.81 0.87 -2.56
CA GLU A 186 26.23 1.92 -3.36
C GLU A 186 25.02 2.56 -2.67
N ALA A 187 24.07 1.75 -2.18
CA ALA A 187 22.90 2.26 -1.44
C ALA A 187 23.29 3.04 -0.17
N GLU A 188 24.35 2.59 0.54
CA GLU A 188 24.92 3.29 1.70
C GLU A 188 25.55 4.62 1.30
N SER A 189 26.32 4.65 0.20
CA SER A 189 26.94 5.89 -0.31
C SER A 189 25.91 6.95 -0.71
N LEU A 190 24.74 6.51 -1.21
CA LEU A 190 23.63 7.38 -1.58
C LEU A 190 22.76 7.79 -0.39
N GLY A 191 22.90 7.12 0.77
CA GLY A 191 22.08 7.39 1.96
C GLY A 191 20.62 6.95 1.81
N ILE A 192 20.36 5.92 0.98
CA ILE A 192 19.00 5.47 0.62
C ILE A 192 18.65 4.10 1.21
N VAL A 193 19.45 3.60 2.15
CA VAL A 193 19.16 2.37 2.90
C VAL A 193 17.87 2.55 3.71
N GLU A 194 16.94 1.62 3.55
CA GLU A 194 15.67 1.60 4.26
C GLU A 194 15.50 0.30 5.06
N TYR A 195 14.73 0.38 6.15
CA TYR A 195 14.36 -0.77 6.98
C TYR A 195 12.84 -0.96 6.99
N GLY A 196 12.38 -2.21 7.03
CA GLY A 196 10.95 -2.51 7.12
C GLY A 196 10.39 -2.19 8.50
N THR A 197 9.24 -1.50 8.55
CA THR A 197 8.59 -1.04 9.78
C THR A 197 8.11 -2.17 10.69
N VAL A 198 7.73 -3.32 10.11
CA VAL A 198 7.24 -4.49 10.86
C VAL A 198 8.39 -5.39 11.30
N THR A 199 9.21 -5.83 10.35
CA THR A 199 10.24 -6.85 10.63
C THR A 199 11.59 -6.29 11.07
N GLY A 200 11.82 -4.97 10.92
CA GLY A 200 13.14 -4.35 11.08
C GLY A 200 14.18 -4.76 10.04
N ARG A 201 13.86 -5.68 9.12
CA ARG A 201 14.77 -6.16 8.07
C ARG A 201 15.15 -5.03 7.12
N ARG A 202 16.43 -4.98 6.77
CA ARG A 202 16.96 -4.10 5.72
C ARG A 202 16.30 -4.41 4.38
N ARG A 203 15.93 -3.38 3.64
CA ARG A 203 15.42 -3.48 2.28
C ARG A 203 16.59 -3.54 1.28
N ARG A 204 16.44 -4.38 0.27
CA ARG A 204 17.22 -4.29 -0.96
C ARG A 204 16.75 -3.07 -1.73
N VAL A 205 17.66 -2.32 -2.33
CA VAL A 205 17.37 -1.09 -3.07
C VAL A 205 17.79 -1.30 -4.52
N GLY A 206 17.11 -0.65 -5.45
CA GLY A 206 17.47 -0.71 -6.86
C GLY A 206 17.17 0.58 -7.59
N TYR A 207 17.66 0.65 -8.83
CA TYR A 207 17.35 1.71 -9.76
C TYR A 207 15.89 1.63 -10.24
N PHE A 208 15.34 2.77 -10.65
CA PHE A 208 14.00 2.82 -11.21
C PHE A 208 13.89 1.95 -12.47
N ASP A 209 12.93 1.03 -12.48
CA ASP A 209 12.66 0.16 -13.62
C ASP A 209 11.44 0.69 -14.39
N PHE A 210 11.70 1.38 -15.49
CA PHE A 210 10.66 2.02 -16.30
C PHE A 210 9.72 1.01 -16.97
N GLU A 211 10.21 -0.16 -17.37
CA GLU A 211 9.37 -1.18 -18.01
C GLU A 211 8.46 -1.86 -16.99
N LEU A 212 8.95 -2.13 -15.78
CA LEU A 212 8.10 -2.60 -14.69
C LEU A 212 7.09 -1.55 -14.25
N ALA A 213 7.46 -0.27 -14.24
CA ALA A 213 6.53 0.83 -13.98
C ALA A 213 5.41 0.90 -15.03
N ARG A 214 5.75 0.81 -16.32
CA ARG A 214 4.78 0.75 -17.43
C ARG A 214 3.86 -0.45 -17.31
N LYS A 215 4.40 -1.63 -17.00
CA LYS A 215 3.60 -2.84 -16.74
C LYS A 215 2.65 -2.64 -15.56
N ALA A 216 3.14 -2.06 -14.46
CA ALA A 216 2.32 -1.81 -13.28
C ALA A 216 1.17 -0.83 -13.56
N CYS A 217 1.44 0.25 -14.30
CA CYS A 217 0.40 1.19 -14.72
C CYS A 217 -0.68 0.50 -15.57
N LYS A 218 -0.25 -0.30 -16.57
CA LYS A 218 -1.16 -1.03 -17.45
C LYS A 218 -2.02 -2.05 -16.70
N LEU A 219 -1.44 -2.79 -15.75
CA LEU A 219 -2.18 -3.79 -14.97
C LEU A 219 -3.23 -3.17 -14.04
N ASN A 220 -2.95 -1.98 -13.51
CA ASN A 220 -3.85 -1.31 -12.59
C ASN A 220 -4.88 -0.41 -13.28
N GLY A 221 -4.72 -0.13 -14.58
CA GLY A 221 -5.53 0.90 -15.24
C GLY A 221 -5.26 2.28 -14.66
N ALA A 222 -3.98 2.59 -14.39
CA ALA A 222 -3.59 3.83 -13.74
C ALA A 222 -4.06 5.06 -14.52
N THR A 223 -4.76 5.96 -13.84
CA THR A 223 -5.13 7.28 -14.38
C THR A 223 -4.08 8.33 -14.08
N GLN A 224 -3.32 8.12 -13.01
CA GLN A 224 -2.25 9.02 -12.59
C GLN A 224 -1.17 8.30 -11.77
N ILE A 225 0.00 8.92 -11.66
CA ILE A 225 1.15 8.45 -10.88
C ILE A 225 1.43 9.41 -9.73
N ALA A 226 1.69 8.84 -8.55
CA ALA A 226 2.35 9.54 -7.46
C ALA A 226 3.81 9.08 -7.36
N LEU A 227 4.76 10.01 -7.53
CA LEU A 227 6.20 9.74 -7.46
C LEU A 227 6.76 10.23 -6.12
N THR A 228 7.43 9.36 -5.37
CA THR A 228 7.94 9.65 -4.02
C THR A 228 9.44 9.47 -3.91
N GLY A 229 10.06 10.18 -2.97
CA GLY A 229 11.51 10.13 -2.77
C GLY A 229 12.30 10.78 -3.90
N LEU A 230 11.76 11.85 -4.50
CA LEU A 230 12.48 12.60 -5.53
C LEU A 230 13.72 13.29 -4.97
N ASP A 231 13.66 13.74 -3.71
CA ASP A 231 14.78 14.27 -2.93
C ASP A 231 15.94 13.27 -2.75
N LYS A 232 15.63 11.98 -2.73
CA LYS A 232 16.66 10.93 -2.70
C LYS A 232 17.35 10.79 -4.06
N TYR A 233 16.62 11.01 -5.16
CA TYR A 233 17.15 10.95 -6.52
C TYR A 233 17.97 12.20 -6.87
N ASP A 234 17.51 13.35 -6.39
CA ASP A 234 18.20 14.62 -6.48
C ASP A 234 18.00 15.46 -5.20
N LYS A 235 19.09 15.62 -4.44
CA LYS A 235 19.08 16.33 -3.15
C LYS A 235 18.71 17.80 -3.29
N GLU A 236 18.91 18.41 -4.46
CA GLU A 236 18.51 19.80 -4.72
C GLU A 236 16.99 19.99 -4.69
N CYS A 237 16.23 18.90 -4.88
CA CYS A 237 14.78 18.93 -4.86
C CYS A 237 14.19 18.82 -3.44
N TYR A 238 15.00 18.63 -2.39
CA TYR A 238 14.49 18.47 -1.03
C TYR A 238 13.62 19.66 -0.60
N GLY A 239 12.37 19.37 -0.23
CA GLY A 239 11.40 20.35 0.23
C GLY A 239 10.84 21.30 -0.85
N VAL A 240 11.14 21.07 -2.13
CA VAL A 240 10.57 21.87 -3.22
C VAL A 240 9.07 21.60 -3.33
N THR A 241 8.26 22.67 -3.40
CA THR A 241 6.79 22.60 -3.45
C THR A 241 6.19 23.15 -4.75
N GLU A 242 7.01 23.66 -5.67
CA GLU A 242 6.57 24.16 -6.97
C GLU A 242 7.36 23.46 -8.10
N TYR A 243 6.68 22.95 -9.12
CA TYR A 243 7.29 22.15 -10.19
C TYR A 243 8.39 22.88 -10.97
N ASN A 244 8.21 24.17 -11.24
CA ASN A 244 9.17 25.00 -11.95
C ASN A 244 10.52 25.14 -11.21
N LYS A 245 10.53 24.96 -9.88
CA LYS A 245 11.70 25.03 -9.01
C LYS A 245 12.46 23.71 -8.88
N LEU A 246 11.96 22.62 -9.46
CA LEU A 246 12.71 21.37 -9.55
C LEU A 246 13.94 21.55 -10.45
N SER A 247 14.99 20.77 -10.19
CA SER A 247 16.16 20.70 -11.07
C SER A 247 15.79 20.14 -12.44
N GLU A 248 16.57 20.46 -13.48
CA GLU A 248 16.34 19.90 -14.82
C GLU A 248 16.50 18.37 -14.82
N LYS A 249 17.45 17.84 -14.04
CA LYS A 249 17.62 16.39 -13.85
C LYS A 249 16.35 15.73 -13.31
N ALA A 250 15.69 16.34 -12.33
CA ALA A 250 14.45 15.81 -11.76
C ALA A 250 13.29 15.89 -12.75
N LYS A 251 13.17 17.00 -13.49
CA LYS A 251 12.16 17.15 -14.56
C LYS A 251 12.36 16.12 -15.67
N GLU A 252 13.60 15.89 -16.11
CA GLU A 252 13.94 14.85 -17.10
C GLU A 252 13.53 13.46 -16.62
N PHE A 253 13.78 13.13 -15.34
CA PHE A 253 13.36 11.86 -14.76
C PHE A 253 11.84 11.71 -14.77
N ILE A 254 11.09 12.73 -14.34
CA ILE A 254 9.63 12.74 -14.33
C ILE A 254 9.08 12.59 -15.75
N ASN A 255 9.58 13.39 -16.70
CA ASN A 255 9.16 13.34 -18.10
C ASN A 255 9.37 11.95 -18.70
N LYS A 256 10.50 11.29 -18.38
CA LYS A 256 10.80 9.93 -18.84
C LYS A 256 9.86 8.89 -18.22
N VAL A 257 9.45 9.05 -16.95
CA VAL A 257 8.42 8.20 -16.34
C VAL A 257 7.10 8.37 -17.09
N GLU A 258 6.67 9.61 -17.35
CA GLU A 258 5.43 9.89 -18.08
C GLU A 258 5.46 9.34 -19.51
N GLU A 259 6.55 9.56 -20.24
CA GLU A 259 6.73 9.10 -21.62
C GLU A 259 6.64 7.58 -21.74
N ILE A 260 7.35 6.84 -20.88
CA ILE A 260 7.41 5.37 -20.97
C ILE A 260 6.14 4.73 -20.43
N THR A 261 5.56 5.27 -19.35
CA THR A 261 4.35 4.70 -18.75
C THR A 261 3.08 5.09 -19.52
N GLY A 262 3.10 6.23 -20.20
CA GLY A 262 1.92 6.84 -20.82
C GLY A 262 0.91 7.40 -19.81
N VAL A 263 1.32 7.62 -18.55
CA VAL A 263 0.45 8.06 -17.45
C VAL A 263 1.03 9.32 -16.82
N PRO A 264 0.23 10.36 -16.54
CA PRO A 264 0.72 11.59 -15.96
C PRO A 264 1.17 11.39 -14.50
N VAL A 265 2.33 11.97 -14.16
CA VAL A 265 2.80 12.13 -12.78
C VAL A 265 2.18 13.41 -12.23
N THR A 266 1.20 13.24 -11.35
CA THR A 266 0.38 14.33 -10.82
C THR A 266 0.73 14.66 -9.36
N ILE A 267 1.32 13.74 -8.61
CA ILE A 267 1.70 13.96 -7.21
C ILE A 267 3.19 13.65 -7.08
N ILE A 268 3.98 14.57 -6.54
CA ILE A 268 5.43 14.42 -6.40
C ILE A 268 5.83 14.74 -4.97
N SER A 269 6.35 13.76 -4.23
CA SER A 269 6.93 13.97 -2.91
C SER A 269 8.42 14.28 -3.01
N THR A 270 8.79 15.39 -2.37
CA THR A 270 10.14 15.96 -2.30
C THR A 270 10.73 15.88 -0.89
N GLY A 271 10.13 15.07 -0.02
CA GLY A 271 10.60 14.83 1.33
C GLY A 271 9.56 14.09 2.18
N PRO A 272 9.90 13.79 3.45
CA PRO A 272 9.05 13.00 4.34
C PRO A 272 7.84 13.77 4.90
N GLU A 273 7.88 15.11 4.92
CA GLU A 273 6.81 15.92 5.50
C GLU A 273 5.64 16.10 4.53
N MET A 274 4.40 16.18 5.04
CA MET A 274 3.20 16.30 4.20
C MET A 274 3.25 17.50 3.25
N HIS A 275 3.77 18.64 3.71
CA HIS A 275 3.86 19.87 2.92
C HIS A 275 4.97 19.82 1.84
N GLN A 276 5.84 18.81 1.87
CA GLN A 276 6.90 18.58 0.86
C GLN A 276 6.34 17.74 -0.29
N THR A 277 5.21 18.20 -0.84
CA THR A 277 4.48 17.55 -1.93
C THR A 277 4.09 18.60 -2.96
N ILE A 278 4.33 18.30 -4.23
CA ILE A 278 3.84 19.06 -5.38
C ILE A 278 2.60 18.34 -5.89
N ASP A 279 1.50 19.09 -6.02
CA ASP A 279 0.23 18.61 -6.58
C ASP A 279 -0.02 19.29 -7.92
N LEU A 280 -0.10 18.48 -8.98
CA LEU A 280 -0.27 18.88 -10.37
C LEU A 280 -1.57 18.35 -10.97
N ARG A 281 -2.51 17.89 -10.13
CA ARG A 281 -3.77 17.31 -10.61
C ARG A 281 -4.62 18.32 -11.38
N ASN A 282 -4.64 19.58 -10.97
CA ASN A 282 -5.41 20.63 -11.67
C ASN A 282 -4.82 20.99 -13.03
N GLU A 283 -3.53 20.74 -13.23
CA GLU A 283 -2.78 21.08 -14.44
C GLU A 283 -2.74 19.92 -15.45
N LYS A 284 -2.88 18.68 -14.97
CA LYS A 284 -2.67 17.47 -15.78
C LYS A 284 -3.90 16.58 -15.97
N LEU A 285 -4.96 16.74 -15.17
CA LEU A 285 -6.21 15.99 -15.30
C LEU A 285 -7.36 16.84 -15.89
#